data_AF-A0A0N0D8W8-F1
#
_entry.id   AF-A0A0N0D8W8-F1
#
_cell.length_a   1.000
_cell.length_b   1.000
_cell.length_c   1.000
_cell.angle_alpha   90.00
_cell.angle_beta   90.00
_cell.angle_gamma   90.00
#
_symmetry.space_group_name_H-M   'P 1'
#
loop_
_entity.id
_entity.type
_entity.pdbx_description
1 polymer ?
#
loop_
_entity_poly.entity_id
_entity_poly.type
_entity_poly.pdbx_seq_one_letter_code
_entity_poly.pdbx_strand_id
1 'polypeptide(L)'
;MGPGELIAVVIFAVVAVAVILMKEQKLNDPSQMDTIFAHQMRDVCGLKTGPVSATLFRQSGNLYRDLGLFNRWEDAVTEIEKSFRRAKIDSVYVQENTSNRFEVIRLHHSHRGRAEGKKLGGAVIASEVS
;
A
#
# COMPACT_ATOMS: atom_id res chain seq x y z
N MET A 1 -10.51 -36.75 -34.01
CA MET A 1 -9.89 -36.54 -32.69
C MET A 1 -9.69 -37.86 -32.02
N GLY A 2 -8.45 -38.18 -31.66
CA GLY A 2 -8.14 -39.40 -30.93
C GLY A 2 -8.47 -39.27 -29.44
N PRO A 3 -8.63 -40.39 -28.70
CA PRO A 3 -8.90 -40.36 -27.26
C PRO A 3 -7.83 -39.59 -26.47
N GLY A 4 -6.56 -39.60 -26.91
CA GLY A 4 -5.48 -38.83 -26.28
C GLY A 4 -5.61 -37.31 -26.44
N GLU A 5 -6.14 -36.83 -27.57
CA GLU A 5 -6.36 -35.39 -27.81
C GLU A 5 -7.50 -34.86 -26.94
N LEU A 6 -8.57 -35.65 -26.77
CA LEU A 6 -9.69 -35.31 -25.91
C LEU A 6 -9.23 -35.16 -24.44
N ILE A 7 -8.39 -36.08 -23.97
CA ILE A 7 -7.83 -36.05 -22.61
C ILE A 7 -6.96 -34.79 -22.42
N ALA A 8 -6.10 -34.45 -23.39
CA ALA A 8 -5.25 -33.27 -23.31
C ALA A 8 -6.05 -31.97 -23.25
N VAL A 9 -7.11 -31.84 -24.06
CA VAL A 9 -8.00 -30.66 -24.06
C VAL A 9 -8.74 -30.52 -22.73
N VAL A 10 -9.22 -31.62 -22.16
CA VAL A 10 -9.90 -31.61 -20.85
C VAL A 10 -8.93 -31.19 -19.74
N ILE A 11 -7.72 -31.73 -19.71
CA ILE A 11 -6.70 -31.34 -18.72
C ILE A 11 -6.35 -29.86 -18.85
N PHE A 12 -6.14 -29.37 -20.09
CA PHE A 12 -5.84 -27.97 -20.32
C PHE A 12 -6.97 -27.05 -19.86
N ALA A 13 -8.23 -27.41 -20.15
CA ALA A 13 -9.39 -26.65 -19.70
C ALA A 13 -9.49 -26.59 -18.17
N VAL A 14 -9.24 -27.71 -17.48
CA VAL A 14 -9.24 -27.76 -16.01
C VAL A 14 -8.13 -26.88 -15.43
N VAL A 15 -6.92 -26.94 -16.00
CA VAL A 15 -5.80 -26.09 -15.56
C VAL A 15 -6.09 -24.60 -15.81
N ALA A 16 -6.65 -24.26 -16.97
CA ALA A 16 -7.00 -22.88 -17.31
C ALA A 16 -8.06 -22.33 -16.35
N VAL A 17 -9.11 -23.10 -16.06
CA VAL A 17 -10.13 -22.73 -15.06
C VAL A 17 -9.52 -22.60 -13.68
N ALA A 18 -8.65 -23.52 -13.26
CA ALA A 18 -7.96 -23.43 -11.97
C ALA A 18 -7.09 -22.15 -11.87
N VAL A 19 -6.38 -21.78 -12.94
CA VAL A 19 -5.58 -20.54 -12.99
C VAL A 19 -6.47 -19.29 -12.91
N ILE A 20 -7.64 -19.30 -13.57
CA ILE A 20 -8.61 -18.19 -13.50
C ILE A 20 -9.16 -18.06 -12.07
N LEU A 21 -9.59 -19.17 -11.46
CA LEU A 21 -10.09 -19.19 -10.08
C LEU A 21 -9.02 -18.76 -9.07
N MET A 22 -7.76 -19.16 -9.26
CA MET A 22 -6.64 -18.70 -8.43
C MET A 22 -6.39 -17.20 -8.58
N LYS A 23 -6.57 -16.63 -9.77
CA LYS A 23 -6.47 -15.17 -9.98
C LYS A 23 -7.61 -14.43 -9.30
N GLU A 24 -8.83 -14.93 -9.39
CA GLU A 24 -10.00 -14.36 -8.70
C GLU A 24 -9.85 -14.43 -7.18
N GLN A 25 -9.31 -15.52 -6.62
CA GLN A 25 -9.00 -15.60 -5.19
C GLN A 25 -7.97 -14.56 -4.77
N LYS A 26 -6.92 -14.33 -5.57
CA LYS A 26 -5.97 -13.24 -5.30
C LYS A 26 -6.65 -11.87 -5.39
N LEU A 27 -7.53 -11.63 -6.36
CA LEU A 27 -8.29 -10.37 -6.49
C LEU A 27 -9.24 -10.12 -5.32
N ASN A 28 -9.77 -11.18 -4.72
CA ASN A 28 -10.64 -11.12 -3.53
C ASN A 28 -9.87 -11.16 -2.21
N ASP A 29 -8.54 -11.18 -2.26
CA ASP A 29 -7.68 -11.11 -1.08
C ASP A 29 -7.34 -9.62 -0.84
N PRO A 30 -7.90 -8.96 0.18
CA PRO A 30 -7.56 -7.57 0.52
C PRO A 30 -6.09 -7.40 0.95
N SER A 31 -5.33 -8.50 0.99
CA SER A 31 -3.87 -8.52 1.11
C SER A 31 -3.13 -8.28 -0.21
N GLN A 32 -3.80 -8.04 -1.34
CA GLN A 32 -3.17 -7.51 -2.56
C GLN A 32 -2.78 -6.04 -2.39
N MET A 33 -1.80 -5.81 -1.51
CA MET A 33 -0.51 -5.25 -1.88
C MET A 33 -0.46 -4.22 -3.03
N ASP A 34 -1.26 -3.15 -2.95
CA ASP A 34 -1.25 -2.08 -3.95
C ASP A 34 0.01 -1.22 -3.81
N THR A 35 0.92 -1.41 -4.76
CA THR A 35 2.01 -0.48 -5.00
C THR A 35 1.49 0.66 -5.84
N ILE A 36 1.52 1.87 -5.29
CA ILE A 36 1.06 3.09 -5.94
C ILE A 36 2.22 4.09 -6.04
N PHE A 37 2.09 5.06 -6.93
CA PHE A 37 2.93 6.23 -6.85
C PHE A 37 2.52 7.10 -5.66
N ALA A 38 3.47 7.79 -5.04
CA ALA A 38 3.20 8.66 -3.89
C ALA A 38 2.15 9.73 -4.20
N HIS A 39 2.13 10.26 -5.43
CA HIS A 39 1.13 11.26 -5.85
C HIS A 39 -0.30 10.70 -6.01
N GLN A 40 -0.46 9.37 -6.04
CA GLN A 40 -1.78 8.72 -6.15
C GLN A 40 -2.39 8.45 -4.77
N MET A 41 -1.69 8.74 -3.66
CA MET A 41 -2.21 8.53 -2.31
C MET A 41 -3.55 9.24 -2.09
N ARG A 42 -3.72 10.44 -2.68
CA ARG A 42 -4.97 11.19 -2.62
C ARG A 42 -6.14 10.46 -3.27
N ASP A 43 -5.90 9.75 -4.36
CA ASP A 43 -6.96 9.12 -5.15
C ASP A 43 -7.45 7.80 -4.52
N VAL A 44 -6.58 7.14 -3.75
CA VAL A 44 -6.87 5.83 -3.15
C VAL A 44 -7.23 5.90 -1.67
N CYS A 45 -6.95 7.00 -0.98
CA CYS A 45 -7.16 7.12 0.46
C CYS A 45 -8.65 6.97 0.82
N GLY A 46 -8.98 5.91 1.55
CA GLY A 46 -10.33 5.54 1.94
C GLY A 46 -10.82 6.13 3.25
N LEU A 47 -10.07 7.10 3.82
CA LEU A 47 -10.43 7.74 5.09
C LEU A 47 -11.75 8.49 5.00
N LYS A 48 -12.57 8.36 6.05
CA LYS A 48 -13.77 9.17 6.20
C LYS A 48 -13.40 10.65 6.40
N THR A 49 -14.34 11.53 6.09
CA THR A 49 -14.16 12.97 6.34
C THR A 49 -14.15 13.24 7.85
N GLY A 50 -13.22 14.08 8.31
CA GLY A 50 -13.12 14.52 9.69
C GLY A 50 -11.68 14.79 10.11
N PRO A 51 -11.47 15.20 11.38
CA PRO A 51 -10.13 15.39 11.92
C PRO A 51 -9.32 14.11 11.90
N VAL A 52 -8.05 14.24 11.54
CA VAL A 52 -7.08 13.15 11.50
C VAL A 52 -5.77 13.55 12.16
N SER A 53 -5.03 12.57 12.67
CA SER A 53 -3.61 12.70 13.00
C SER A 53 -2.75 12.10 11.90
N ALA A 54 -1.57 12.66 11.68
CA ALA A 54 -0.63 12.13 10.69
C ALA A 54 0.79 12.04 11.24
N THR A 55 1.46 10.94 10.94
CA THR A 55 2.80 10.65 11.45
C THR A 55 3.67 10.02 10.38
N LEU A 56 4.95 10.40 10.36
CA LEU A 56 5.99 9.78 9.55
C LEU A 56 6.83 8.86 10.43
N PHE A 57 7.16 7.68 9.93
CA PHE A 57 8.02 6.72 10.62
C PHE A 57 9.23 6.34 9.78
N ARG A 58 10.27 5.87 10.47
CA ARG A 58 11.54 5.43 9.89
C ARG A 58 11.43 4.03 9.33
N GLN A 59 12.38 3.62 8.49
CA GLN A 59 12.49 2.23 8.04
C GLN A 59 12.67 1.24 9.20
N SER A 60 13.16 1.68 10.36
CA SER A 60 13.22 0.87 11.57
C SER A 60 11.89 0.74 12.34
N GLY A 61 10.82 1.40 11.88
CA GLY A 61 9.53 1.48 12.57
C GLY A 61 9.44 2.58 13.64
N ASN A 62 10.54 3.24 13.98
CA ASN A 62 10.54 4.32 14.97
C ASN A 62 9.94 5.60 14.41
N LEU A 63 9.35 6.44 15.28
CA LEU A 63 8.87 7.77 14.92
C LEU A 63 9.97 8.57 14.20
N TYR A 64 9.66 9.06 13.00
CA TYR A 64 10.52 9.98 12.26
C TYR A 64 10.14 11.42 12.57
N ARG A 65 8.85 11.73 12.42
CA ARG A 65 8.28 13.05 12.67
C ARG A 65 6.79 12.93 12.88
N ASP A 66 6.29 13.58 13.92
CA ASP A 66 4.86 13.84 14.09
C ASP A 66 4.46 15.07 13.26
N LEU A 67 3.44 14.92 12.40
CA LEU A 67 2.90 16.02 11.61
C LEU A 67 1.73 16.73 12.31
N GLY A 68 1.20 16.14 13.39
CA GLY A 68 0.12 16.68 14.19
C GLY A 68 -1.27 16.41 13.61
N LEU A 69 -2.21 17.26 14.01
CA LEU A 69 -3.63 17.16 13.66
C LEU A 69 -3.97 17.99 12.43
N PHE A 70 -4.85 17.44 11.61
CA PHE A 70 -5.40 18.07 10.42
C PHE A 70 -6.93 17.99 10.47
N ASN A 71 -7.62 19.01 9.97
CA ASN A 71 -9.09 19.00 9.88
C ASN A 71 -9.61 18.06 8.78
N ARG A 72 -8.74 17.74 7.81
CA ARG A 72 -9.03 16.99 6.59
C ARG A 72 -7.85 16.09 6.26
N TRP A 73 -8.12 14.85 5.87
CA TRP A 73 -7.07 13.89 5.52
C TRP A 73 -6.30 14.30 4.26
N GLU A 74 -6.91 15.07 3.37
CA GLU A 74 -6.30 15.59 2.16
C GLU A 74 -5.10 16.50 2.44
N ASP A 75 -5.16 17.27 3.52
CA ASP A 75 -4.08 18.16 3.95
C ASP A 75 -2.91 17.36 4.52
N ALA A 76 -3.22 16.31 5.30
CA ALA A 76 -2.23 15.36 5.80
C ALA A 76 -1.51 14.63 4.65
N VAL A 77 -2.25 14.12 3.65
CA VAL A 77 -1.66 13.50 2.46
C VAL A 77 -0.71 14.45 1.75
N THR A 78 -1.10 15.73 1.60
CA THR A 78 -0.26 16.74 0.93
C THR A 78 1.07 16.97 1.67
N GLU A 79 1.07 17.00 3.01
CA GLU A 79 2.30 17.14 3.80
C GLU A 79 3.17 15.87 3.77
N ILE A 80 2.54 14.70 3.71
CA ILE A 80 3.25 13.42 3.54
C ILE A 80 3.91 13.35 2.16
N GLU A 81 3.19 13.71 1.08
CA GLU A 81 3.74 13.77 -0.28
C GLU A 81 4.96 14.70 -0.38
N LYS A 82 4.91 15.88 0.26
CA LYS A 82 6.07 16.79 0.34
C LYS A 82 7.27 16.11 1.01
N SER A 83 7.03 15.33 2.05
CA SER A 83 8.07 14.61 2.79
C SER A 83 8.66 13.47 1.97
N PHE A 84 7.82 12.70 1.27
CA PHE A 84 8.24 11.64 0.36
C PHE A 84 9.05 12.18 -0.82
N ARG A 85 8.62 13.29 -1.43
CA ARG A 85 9.37 13.96 -2.49
C ARG A 85 10.77 14.39 -2.03
N ARG A 86 10.89 14.97 -0.83
CA ARG A 86 12.21 15.34 -0.25
C ARG A 86 13.10 14.12 -0.02
N ALA A 87 12.50 12.99 0.33
CA ALA A 87 13.20 11.72 0.55
C ALA A 87 13.43 10.90 -0.74
N LYS A 88 13.01 11.40 -1.91
CA LYS A 88 13.04 10.68 -3.20
C LYS A 88 12.33 9.33 -3.12
N ILE A 89 11.13 9.34 -2.57
CA ILE A 89 10.23 8.19 -2.51
C ILE A 89 9.12 8.43 -3.53
N ASP A 90 9.23 7.78 -4.68
CA ASP A 90 8.29 7.96 -5.80
C ASP A 90 7.10 7.00 -5.73
N SER A 91 7.32 5.84 -5.13
CA SER A 91 6.33 4.78 -4.98
C SER A 91 6.28 4.24 -3.57
N VAL A 92 5.08 3.91 -3.12
CA VAL A 92 4.81 3.36 -1.81
C VAL A 92 3.89 2.16 -1.93
N TYR A 93 3.91 1.38 -0.87
CA TYR A 93 3.08 0.22 -0.70
C TYR A 93 1.98 0.56 0.30
N VAL A 94 0.72 0.35 -0.08
CA VAL A 94 -0.44 0.57 0.81
C VAL A 94 -0.54 -0.62 1.76
N GLN A 95 -0.23 -0.38 3.03
CA GLN A 95 -0.25 -1.39 4.09
C GLN A 95 -1.63 -1.54 4.73
N GLU A 96 -2.31 -0.42 4.94
CA GLU A 96 -3.66 -0.42 5.49
C GLU A 96 -4.46 0.72 4.85
N ASN A 97 -5.69 0.45 4.44
CA ASN A 97 -6.59 1.45 3.89
C ASN A 97 -8.02 1.16 4.34
N THR A 98 -8.41 1.78 5.43
CA THR A 98 -9.74 1.67 6.02
C THR A 98 -10.35 3.06 6.19
N SER A 99 -11.63 3.12 6.57
CA SER A 99 -12.31 4.37 6.87
C SER A 99 -11.68 5.17 8.03
N ASN A 100 -10.87 4.52 8.87
CA ASN A 100 -10.27 5.14 10.06
C ASN A 100 -8.74 5.16 10.03
N ARG A 101 -8.09 4.47 9.09
CA ARG A 101 -6.62 4.41 9.01
C ARG A 101 -6.14 4.23 7.59
N PHE A 102 -5.16 5.04 7.21
CA PHE A 102 -4.42 4.92 5.95
C PHE A 102 -2.93 4.85 6.26
N GLU A 103 -2.29 3.73 5.92
CA GLU A 103 -0.88 3.47 6.16
C GLU A 103 -0.18 3.08 4.88
N VAL A 104 0.97 3.71 4.64
CA VAL A 104 1.85 3.41 3.52
C VAL A 104 3.27 3.20 3.99
N ILE A 105 3.93 2.18 3.45
CA ILE A 105 5.35 1.93 3.65
C ILE A 105 6.12 2.10 2.35
N ARG A 106 7.37 2.52 2.46
CA ARG A 106 8.30 2.62 1.34
C ARG A 106 8.64 1.22 0.84
N LEU A 107 8.60 1.00 -0.48
CA LEU A 107 9.13 -0.20 -1.10
C LEU A 107 10.62 -0.35 -0.79
N HIS A 108 11.02 -1.53 -0.32
CA HIS A 108 12.40 -1.79 0.11
C HIS A 108 13.42 -1.43 -0.97
N HIS A 109 14.32 -0.49 -0.66
CA HIS A 109 15.51 -0.21 -1.46
C HIS A 109 16.77 -0.46 -0.62
N SER A 110 17.12 -1.74 -0.47
CA SER A 110 18.27 -2.20 0.32
C SER A 110 19.55 -1.48 -0.10
N HIS A 111 20.17 -0.78 0.85
CA HIS A 111 21.54 -0.28 0.74
C HIS A 111 22.29 -0.67 2.02
N ARG A 112 22.52 -1.99 2.22
CA ARG A 112 23.36 -2.67 3.25
C ARG A 112 24.14 -1.75 4.22
N GLY A 113 23.45 -0.99 5.08
CA GLY A 113 24.12 0.01 5.92
C GLY A 113 23.33 0.37 7.17
N ARG A 114 24.04 0.51 8.30
CA ARG A 114 23.46 0.84 9.63
C ARG A 114 22.68 2.17 9.65
N ALA A 115 22.90 3.05 8.68
CA ALA A 115 22.18 4.32 8.51
C ALA A 115 20.80 4.16 7.83
N GLU A 116 20.51 3.00 7.24
CA GLU A 116 19.27 2.75 6.49
C GLU A 116 18.03 2.85 7.39
N GLY A 117 18.08 2.25 8.58
CA GLY A 117 16.99 2.33 9.56
C GLY A 117 16.63 3.74 10.04
N LYS A 118 17.47 4.76 9.79
CA LYS A 118 17.17 6.17 10.14
C LYS A 118 16.40 6.93 9.05
N LYS A 119 16.32 6.36 7.84
CA LYS A 119 15.64 6.99 6.70
C LYS A 119 14.13 6.95 6.88
N LEU A 120 13.43 7.84 6.18
CA LEU A 120 11.97 7.83 6.08
C LEU A 120 11.52 6.48 5.48
N GLY A 121 10.64 5.80 6.23
CA GLY A 121 10.16 4.45 5.94
C GLY A 121 8.69 4.40 5.56
N GLY A 122 7.88 5.39 5.94
CA GLY A 122 6.48 5.45 5.56
C GLY A 122 5.70 6.48 6.37
N ALA A 123 4.38 6.43 6.25
CA ALA A 123 3.46 7.34 6.92
C ALA A 123 2.17 6.63 7.35
N VAL A 124 1.57 7.12 8.43
CA VAL A 124 0.24 6.72 8.91
C VAL A 124 -0.61 7.98 9.03
N ILE A 125 -1.86 7.88 8.59
CA ILE A 125 -2.93 8.83 8.88
C ILE A 125 -4.02 8.07 9.61
N ALA A 126 -4.47 8.57 10.76
CA ALA A 126 -5.51 7.95 11.58
C ALA A 126 -6.66 8.93 11.83
N SER A 127 -7.90 8.44 11.76
CA SER A 127 -9.09 9.21 12.11
C SER A 127 -9.16 9.43 13.62
N GLU A 128 -9.39 10.68 14.02
CA GLU A 128 -9.65 11.04 15.43
C GLU A 128 -11.15 11.02 15.76
N VAL A 129 -11.99 10.79 14.76
CA VAL A 129 -13.43 10.61 14.96
C VAL A 129 -13.68 9.17 15.41
N SER A 130 -14.05 9.01 16.69
CA SER A 130 -14.52 7.75 17.29
C SER A 130 -15.80 7.24 16.63
#